data_AF-A0A9X0WIC7-F1
#
_entry.id   AF-A0A9X0WIC7-F1
#
_cell.length_a   1.000
_cell.length_b   1.000
_cell.length_c   1.000
_cell.angle_alpha   90.00
_cell.angle_beta   90.00
_cell.angle_gamma   90.00
#
_symmetry.space_group_name_H-M   'P 1'
#
loop_
_entity.id
_entity.type
_entity.pdbx_description
1 polymer ?
#
loop_
_entity_poly.entity_id
_entity_poly.type
_entity_poly.pdbx_seq_one_letter_code
_entity_poly.pdbx_strand_id
1 'polypeptide(L)'
;MTTIATPTPLTDLRRRVTVARNLIREVLTELVGPVELAFDFHREWNGCWRVRVDITAPVQGRLDFTLLDTATGGMLALPRPLPERWRLEMGIVATDGTRWTLDDEGHLVPFRGGVSAVGPSG
;
A
#
# COMPACT_ATOMS: atom_id res chain seq x y z
N MET A 1 -5.45 -23.86 -4.39
CA MET A 1 -5.05 -22.52 -3.91
C MET A 1 -4.29 -21.84 -5.04
N THR A 2 -4.80 -20.75 -5.58
CA THR A 2 -4.12 -20.00 -6.66
C THR A 2 -3.03 -19.15 -6.01
N THR A 3 -1.76 -19.40 -6.35
CA THR A 3 -0.64 -18.58 -5.89
C THR A 3 -0.71 -17.21 -6.56
N ILE A 4 -0.92 -16.14 -5.78
CA ILE A 4 -0.85 -14.77 -6.29
C ILE A 4 0.63 -14.41 -6.41
N ALA A 5 1.09 -14.05 -7.60
CA ALA A 5 2.47 -13.62 -7.81
C ALA A 5 2.74 -12.27 -7.12
N THR A 6 3.94 -12.14 -6.54
CA THR A 6 4.34 -10.96 -5.77
C THR A 6 4.44 -9.72 -6.66
N PRO A 7 3.96 -8.54 -6.19
CA PRO A 7 4.06 -7.30 -6.92
C PRO A 7 5.52 -6.92 -7.22
N THR A 8 5.75 -6.32 -8.39
CA THR A 8 7.07 -5.91 -8.88
C THR A 8 7.19 -4.39 -8.94
N PRO A 9 8.39 -3.80 -8.94
CA PRO A 9 8.54 -2.35 -9.08
C PRO A 9 7.81 -1.76 -10.28
N LEU A 10 6.98 -0.72 -10.07
CA LEU A 10 6.37 0.04 -11.16
C LEU A 10 7.46 0.89 -11.84
N THR A 11 7.75 0.62 -13.11
CA THR A 11 8.79 1.37 -13.85
C THR A 11 8.23 2.42 -14.81
N ASP A 12 6.97 2.33 -15.24
CA ASP A 12 6.33 3.37 -16.09
C ASP A 12 5.07 3.94 -15.41
N LEU A 13 5.17 5.22 -15.03
CA LEU A 13 4.10 5.95 -14.35
C LEU A 13 3.35 6.91 -15.28
N ARG A 14 3.80 7.14 -16.53
CA ARG A 14 3.37 8.27 -17.37
C ARG A 14 1.85 8.38 -17.53
N ARG A 15 1.15 7.25 -17.61
CA ARG A 15 -0.30 7.18 -17.77
C ARG A 15 -1.05 6.78 -16.50
N ARG A 16 -0.35 6.64 -15.38
CA ARG A 16 -0.87 6.04 -14.14
C ARG A 16 -0.73 6.96 -12.92
N VAL A 17 -0.30 8.21 -13.10
CA VAL A 17 -0.21 9.21 -12.02
C VAL A 17 -1.55 9.38 -11.30
N THR A 18 -2.66 9.52 -12.05
CA THR A 18 -4.00 9.67 -11.47
C THR A 18 -4.42 8.43 -10.69
N VAL A 19 -4.08 7.23 -11.21
CA VAL A 19 -4.33 5.96 -10.52
C VAL A 19 -3.59 5.91 -9.19
N ALA A 20 -2.31 6.28 -9.17
CA ALA A 20 -1.51 6.33 -7.94
C ALA A 20 -2.08 7.31 -6.91
N ARG A 21 -2.47 8.52 -7.33
CA ARG A 21 -3.07 9.52 -6.43
C ARG A 21 -4.38 9.03 -5.82
N ASN A 22 -5.25 8.43 -6.63
CA ASN A 22 -6.54 7.90 -6.18
C ASN A 22 -6.35 6.73 -5.23
N LEU A 23 -5.46 5.78 -5.58
CA LEU A 23 -5.13 4.64 -4.73
C LEU A 23 -4.59 5.09 -3.37
N ILE A 24 -3.62 6.00 -3.35
CA ILE A 24 -3.04 6.47 -2.07
C ILE A 24 -4.10 7.20 -1.23
N ARG A 25 -4.97 7.99 -1.88
CA ARG A 25 -6.10 8.62 -1.18
C ARG A 25 -7.04 7.58 -0.58
N GLU A 26 -7.40 6.54 -1.32
CA GLU A 26 -8.26 5.46 -0.85
C GLU A 26 -7.64 4.72 0.34
N VAL A 27 -6.38 4.31 0.20
CA VAL A 27 -5.61 3.63 1.25
C VAL A 27 -5.55 4.47 2.53
N LEU A 28 -5.18 5.76 2.44
CA LEU A 28 -5.15 6.66 3.59
C LEU A 28 -6.54 6.92 4.17
N THR A 29 -7.56 7.05 3.31
CA THR A 29 -8.94 7.26 3.74
C THR A 29 -9.47 6.07 4.54
N GLU A 30 -9.13 4.85 4.15
CA GLU A 30 -9.46 3.63 4.89
C GLU A 30 -8.84 3.64 6.30
N LEU A 31 -7.62 4.18 6.42
CA LEU A 31 -6.88 4.18 7.68
C LEU A 31 -7.36 5.26 8.67
N VAL A 32 -7.51 6.50 8.19
CA VAL A 32 -7.72 7.68 9.07
C VAL A 32 -8.97 8.50 8.73
N GLY A 33 -9.81 8.04 7.81
CA GLY A 33 -10.95 8.81 7.29
C GLY A 33 -10.54 9.82 6.21
N PRO A 34 -11.46 10.67 5.73
CA PRO A 34 -11.21 11.57 4.60
C PRO A 34 -9.97 12.45 4.80
N VAL A 35 -9.10 12.52 3.78
CA VAL A 35 -7.82 13.25 3.83
C VAL A 35 -7.66 14.27 2.70
N GLU A 36 -6.97 15.35 3.00
CA GLU A 36 -6.38 16.27 2.02
C GLU A 36 -4.89 15.98 1.85
N LEU A 37 -4.43 15.90 0.60
CA LEU A 37 -3.13 15.35 0.24
C LEU A 37 -2.40 16.20 -0.80
N ALA A 38 -1.11 16.43 -0.59
CA ALA A 38 -0.15 16.90 -1.59
C ALA A 38 0.81 15.77 -1.97
N PHE A 39 1.24 15.73 -3.24
CA PHE A 39 1.99 14.59 -3.79
C PHE A 39 3.24 15.04 -4.53
N ASP A 40 4.38 14.47 -4.17
CA ASP A 40 5.64 14.61 -4.88
C ASP A 40 6.12 13.24 -5.38
N PHE A 41 6.39 13.13 -6.68
CA PHE A 41 6.82 11.89 -7.32
C PHE A 41 8.32 11.90 -7.58
N HIS A 42 8.99 10.86 -7.11
CA HIS A 42 10.44 10.69 -7.23
C HIS A 42 10.78 9.37 -7.91
N ARG A 43 11.66 9.44 -8.91
CA ARG A 43 12.26 8.25 -9.51
C ARG A 43 13.42 7.79 -8.64
N GLU A 44 13.40 6.54 -8.20
CA GLU A 44 14.53 5.94 -7.47
C GLU A 44 15.55 5.32 -8.43
N TRP A 45 16.79 5.15 -7.95
CA TRP A 45 17.93 4.66 -8.73
C TRP A 45 17.72 3.25 -9.29
N ASN A 46 16.93 2.42 -8.61
CA ASN A 46 16.55 1.07 -9.03
C ASN A 46 15.42 1.07 -10.08
N GLY A 47 14.96 2.24 -10.51
CA GLY A 47 13.86 2.37 -11.47
C GLY A 47 12.47 2.26 -10.86
N CYS A 48 12.32 2.19 -9.54
CA CYS A 48 11.02 2.25 -8.88
C CYS A 48 10.54 3.71 -8.73
N TRP A 49 9.23 3.89 -8.55
CA TRP A 49 8.65 5.19 -8.19
C TRP A 49 8.36 5.25 -6.70
N ARG A 50 8.89 6.28 -6.05
CA ARG A 50 8.50 6.70 -4.70
C ARG A 50 7.56 7.91 -4.81
N VAL A 51 6.51 7.91 -4.02
CA VAL A 51 5.58 9.05 -3.89
C VAL A 51 5.66 9.53 -2.46
N ARG A 52 6.13 10.77 -2.26
CA ARG A 52 6.02 11.44 -0.98
C ARG A 52 4.65 12.09 -0.88
N VAL A 53 3.95 11.83 0.21
CA VAL A 53 2.61 12.36 0.45
C VAL A 53 2.59 13.15 1.74
N ASP A 54 2.27 14.43 1.62
CA ASP A 54 1.97 15.31 2.75
C ASP A 54 0.47 15.28 2.99
N ILE A 55 0.08 14.89 4.20
CA ILE A 55 -1.31 14.90 4.68
C ILE A 55 -1.52 16.27 5.34
N THR A 56 -2.41 17.07 4.78
CA THR A 56 -2.63 18.47 5.20
C THR A 56 -3.81 18.62 6.15
N ALA A 57 -4.81 17.73 6.05
CA ALA A 57 -5.97 17.66 6.93
C ALA A 57 -6.59 16.25 6.92
N PRO A 58 -7.28 15.83 8.01
CA PRO A 58 -7.45 16.52 9.28
C PRO A 58 -6.22 16.40 10.21
N VAL A 59 -5.32 15.48 9.89
CA VAL A 59 -4.05 15.29 10.60
C VAL A 59 -2.90 15.80 9.74
N GLN A 60 -1.91 16.43 10.36
CA GLN A 60 -0.68 16.81 9.68
C GLN A 60 0.32 15.67 9.77
N GLY A 61 0.85 15.25 8.63
CA GLY A 61 1.82 14.17 8.59
C GLY A 61 2.43 13.99 7.21
N ARG A 62 3.43 13.13 7.15
CA ARG A 62 4.09 12.76 5.90
C ARG A 62 4.26 11.25 5.84
N LEU A 63 3.98 10.67 4.69
CA LEU A 63 4.20 9.25 4.43
C LEU A 63 4.71 9.06 2.99
N ASP A 64 5.79 8.30 2.85
CA ASP A 64 6.32 7.92 1.55
C ASP A 64 5.69 6.58 1.12
N PHE A 65 5.42 6.41 -0.17
CA PHE A 65 4.88 5.18 -0.76
C PHE A 65 5.78 4.69 -1.89
N THR A 66 5.96 3.38 -2.00
CA THR A 66 6.61 2.72 -3.15
C THR A 66 5.53 2.17 -4.07
N LEU A 67 5.59 2.49 -5.36
CA LEU A 67 4.60 2.00 -6.33
C LEU A 67 5.05 0.68 -6.93
N LEU A 68 4.17 -0.32 -6.89
CA LEU A 68 4.39 -1.65 -7.41
C LEU A 68 3.27 -2.02 -8.40
N ASP A 69 3.63 -2.80 -9.41
CA ASP A 69 2.72 -3.50 -10.31
C ASP A 69 2.27 -4.81 -9.71
N THR A 70 0.96 -5.06 -9.70
CA THR A 70 0.45 -6.40 -9.40
C THR A 70 0.51 -7.28 -10.64
N ALA A 71 0.49 -8.60 -10.46
CA ALA A 71 0.55 -9.55 -11.57
C ALA A 71 -0.64 -9.47 -12.54
N THR A 72 -1.74 -8.84 -12.13
CA THR A 72 -2.94 -8.63 -12.94
C THR A 72 -2.94 -7.29 -13.69
N GLY A 73 -1.86 -6.49 -13.56
CA GLY A 73 -1.76 -5.14 -14.12
C GLY A 73 -2.32 -4.04 -13.21
N GLY A 74 -2.70 -4.38 -11.97
CA GLY A 74 -3.08 -3.42 -10.93
C GLY A 74 -1.88 -2.67 -10.36
N MET A 75 -2.16 -1.77 -9.41
CA MET A 75 -1.16 -1.00 -8.69
C MET A 75 -1.30 -1.21 -7.19
N LEU A 76 -0.17 -1.37 -6.51
CA LEU A 76 -0.05 -1.33 -5.05
C LEU A 76 0.80 -0.11 -4.65
N ALA A 77 0.32 0.67 -3.68
CA ALA A 77 1.09 1.75 -3.06
C ALA A 77 1.55 1.29 -1.66
N LEU A 78 2.77 0.77 -1.57
CA LEU A 78 3.34 0.23 -0.32
C LEU A 78 3.90 1.37 0.55
N PRO A 79 3.32 1.67 1.72
CA PRO A 79 3.78 2.73 2.62
C PRO A 79 5.14 2.43 3.25
N ARG A 80 5.90 3.49 3.54
CA ARG A 80 7.23 3.44 4.17
C ARG A 80 7.35 4.52 5.27
N PRO A 81 7.47 4.13 6.55
CA PRO A 81 7.32 2.77 7.08
C PRO A 81 5.89 2.24 6.89
N LEU A 82 5.68 0.93 7.07
CA LEU A 82 4.34 0.32 7.09
C LEU A 82 3.71 0.46 8.50
N PRO A 83 2.61 1.23 8.67
CA PRO A 83 1.80 1.24 9.88
C PRO A 83 1.36 -0.15 10.36
N GLU A 84 1.37 -0.37 11.67
CA GLU A 84 0.99 -1.66 12.29
C GLU A 84 -0.43 -2.08 11.95
N ARG A 85 -1.37 -1.13 11.86
CA ARG A 85 -2.77 -1.44 11.55
C ARG A 85 -2.93 -2.07 10.16
N TRP A 86 -2.21 -1.57 9.15
CA TRP A 86 -2.16 -2.23 7.84
C TRP A 86 -1.39 -3.54 7.90
N ARG A 87 -0.35 -3.63 8.75
CA ARG A 87 0.42 -4.87 8.90
C ARG A 87 -0.45 -6.02 9.43
N LEU A 88 -1.23 -5.77 10.48
CA LEU A 88 -1.88 -6.80 11.29
C LEU A 88 -3.38 -6.97 11.02
N GLU A 89 -4.10 -5.89 10.72
CA GLU A 89 -5.58 -5.90 10.75
C GLU A 89 -6.23 -5.75 9.38
N MET A 90 -5.65 -4.94 8.51
CA MET A 90 -6.34 -4.47 7.29
C MET A 90 -5.70 -4.95 5.99
N GLY A 91 -4.37 -5.05 5.94
CA GLY A 91 -3.63 -5.09 4.68
C GLY A 91 -3.74 -3.80 3.88
N ILE A 92 -2.88 -3.66 2.88
CA ILE A 92 -2.87 -2.55 1.92
C ILE A 92 -3.61 -3.01 0.68
N VAL A 93 -4.71 -2.34 0.34
CA VAL A 93 -5.47 -2.63 -0.88
C VAL A 93 -4.70 -2.18 -2.12
N ALA A 94 -4.76 -3.01 -3.17
CA ALA A 94 -4.30 -2.69 -4.52
C ALA A 94 -5.50 -2.45 -5.44
N THR A 95 -5.29 -1.81 -6.59
CA THR A 95 -6.38 -1.47 -7.52
C THR A 95 -7.05 -2.68 -8.18
N ASP A 96 -6.46 -3.87 -8.07
CA ASP A 96 -7.03 -5.13 -8.55
C ASP A 96 -7.84 -5.88 -7.47
N GLY A 97 -8.04 -5.25 -6.31
CA GLY A 97 -8.76 -5.81 -5.17
C GLY A 97 -7.93 -6.76 -4.30
N THR A 98 -6.69 -7.07 -4.68
CA THR A 98 -5.79 -7.84 -3.81
C THR A 98 -5.35 -7.00 -2.61
N ARG A 99 -5.05 -7.66 -1.49
CA ARG A 99 -4.51 -7.02 -0.29
C ARG A 99 -3.15 -7.60 0.07
N TRP A 100 -2.24 -6.74 0.48
CA TRP A 100 -0.84 -7.09 0.76
C TRP A 100 -0.39 -6.58 2.11
N THR A 101 0.60 -7.23 2.71
CA THR A 101 1.24 -6.80 3.95
C THR A 101 2.73 -7.17 3.92
N LEU A 102 3.49 -6.75 4.92
CA LEU A 102 4.85 -7.25 5.14
C LEU A 102 4.82 -8.27 6.29
N ASP A 103 5.52 -9.39 6.12
CA ASP A 103 5.80 -10.30 7.23
C ASP A 103 6.89 -9.75 8.16
N ASP A 104 7.25 -10.53 9.18
CA ASP A 104 8.25 -10.15 10.19
C ASP A 104 9.66 -9.99 9.60
N GLU A 105 9.93 -10.61 8.45
CA GLU A 105 11.19 -10.50 7.71
C GLU A 105 11.19 -9.30 6.74
N GLY A 106 10.05 -8.60 6.60
CA GLY A 106 9.87 -7.49 5.68
C GLY A 106 9.58 -7.92 4.25
N HIS A 107 9.23 -9.18 4.01
CA HIS A 107 8.81 -9.66 2.69
C HIS A 107 7.36 -9.29 2.41
N LEU A 108 7.10 -8.90 1.17
CA LEU A 108 5.76 -8.58 0.70
C LEU A 108 4.96 -9.87 0.47
N VAL A 109 3.90 -10.05 1.26
CA VAL A 109 3.06 -11.25 1.25
C VAL A 109 1.58 -10.89 1.10
N PRO A 110 0.74 -11.80 0.55
CA PRO A 110 -0.71 -11.58 0.52
C PRO A 110 -1.28 -11.45 1.94
N PHE A 111 -2.12 -10.44 2.17
CA PHE A 111 -2.81 -10.27 3.44
C PHE A 111 -3.96 -11.28 3.55
N ARG A 112 -3.97 -12.08 4.62
CA ARG A 112 -4.96 -13.16 4.83
C ARG A 112 -6.03 -12.84 5.89
N GLY A 113 -6.05 -11.63 6.43
CA GLY A 113 -7.00 -11.23 7.48
C GLY A 113 -6.59 -11.73 8.86
N GLY A 114 -6.62 -10.84 9.85
CA GLY A 114 -6.51 -11.21 11.25
C GLY A 114 -7.78 -11.90 11.72
N VAL A 115 -7.84 -13.23 11.62
CA VAL A 115 -8.61 -13.99 12.60
C VAL A 115 -7.70 -14.07 13.81
N SER A 116 -8.01 -13.28 14.84
CA SER A 116 -7.45 -13.48 16.17
C SER A 116 -7.58 -14.96 16.49
N ALA A 117 -6.45 -15.63 16.70
CA ALA A 117 -6.43 -16.98 17.22
C ALA A 117 -6.99 -16.93 18.65
N VAL A 118 -8.31 -16.95 18.77
CA VAL A 118 -8.99 -17.39 19.97
C VAL A 118 -8.65 -18.87 20.06
N GLY A 119 -7.56 -19.17 20.77
CA GLY A 119 -7.24 -20.54 21.16
C GLY A 119 -8.44 -21.13 21.87
N PRO A 120 -8.74 -22.43 21.69
CA PRO A 120 -9.81 -23.06 22.44
C PRO A 120 -9.49 -22.93 23.93
N SER A 121 -10.31 -22.14 24.62
CA SER A 121 -10.40 -22.18 26.07
C SER A 121 -11.42 -23.25 26.42
N GLY A 122 -11.00 -24.28 27.17
CA GLY A 122 -11.86 -25.33 27.71
C GLY A 122 -11.63 -26.70 27.12
#